data_AF-A0A4R0Q6G5-F1
#
_entry.id   AF-A0A4R0Q6G5-F1
#
_cell.length_a   1.000
_cell.length_b   1.000
_cell.length_c   1.000
_cell.angle_alpha   90.00
_cell.angle_beta   90.00
_cell.angle_gamma   90.00
#
_symmetry.space_group_name_H-M   'P 1'
#
loop_
_entity.id
_entity.type
_entity.pdbx_description
1 polymer ?
#
loop_
_entity_poly.entity_id
_entity_poly.type
_entity_poly.pdbx_seq_one_letter_code
_entity_poly.pdbx_strand_id
1 'polypeptide(L)'
;MNTKLKTLQIIHLALCTGVFLFALVTIFLNREIMFFDANPKTTSPFNPIFPIMGLITISASIFFYRNLIAKIDKAASADIKINMYQSAFIISSALLEGGALFNIVGFFMTHNSFFLIFGAANFIFLILKRPTKDKLISALQLQYPDTESL
;
A
#
# COMPACT_ATOMS: atom_id res chain seq x y z
N MET A 1 -2.55 -22.06 12.32
CA MET A 1 -2.51 -20.73 11.68
C MET A 1 -3.32 -20.85 10.39
N ASN A 2 -4.47 -20.18 10.31
CA ASN A 2 -5.42 -20.35 9.20
C ASN A 2 -4.78 -20.02 7.85
N THR A 3 -5.07 -20.87 6.87
CA THR A 3 -4.61 -20.74 5.48
C THR A 3 -4.92 -19.36 4.90
N LYS A 4 -6.10 -18.78 5.17
CA LYS A 4 -6.53 -17.50 4.59
C LYS A 4 -5.74 -16.29 5.11
N LEU A 5 -5.53 -16.18 6.42
CA LEU A 5 -4.72 -15.09 6.98
C LEU A 5 -3.26 -15.19 6.54
N LYS A 6 -2.71 -16.41 6.48
CA LYS A 6 -1.36 -16.65 5.97
C LYS A 6 -1.22 -16.18 4.53
N THR A 7 -2.22 -16.45 3.68
CA THR A 7 -2.25 -15.95 2.30
C THR A 7 -2.20 -14.41 2.24
N LEU A 8 -2.97 -13.71 3.07
CA LEU A 8 -2.94 -12.24 3.14
C LEU A 8 -1.57 -11.70 3.54
N GLN A 9 -0.91 -12.35 4.50
CA GLN A 9 0.43 -11.97 4.94
C GLN A 9 1.48 -12.20 3.85
N ILE A 10 1.38 -13.28 3.09
CA ILE A 10 2.26 -13.57 1.94
C ILE A 10 2.08 -12.50 0.86
N ILE A 11 0.83 -12.17 0.51
CA ILE A 11 0.54 -11.12 -0.48
C ILE A 11 1.10 -9.77 0.00
N HIS A 12 0.85 -9.40 1.26
CA HIS A 12 1.39 -8.16 1.84
C HIS A 12 2.92 -8.10 1.76
N LEU A 13 3.59 -9.19 2.12
CA LEU A 13 5.04 -9.29 2.07
C LEU A 13 5.56 -9.16 0.63
N ALA A 14 4.90 -9.79 -0.35
CA ALA A 14 5.27 -9.70 -1.75
C ALA A 14 5.17 -8.26 -2.27
N LEU A 15 4.06 -7.55 -1.99
CA LEU A 15 3.88 -6.15 -2.37
C LEU A 15 4.96 -5.26 -1.71
N CYS A 16 5.21 -5.44 -0.42
CA CYS A 16 6.26 -4.68 0.29
C CYS A 16 7.66 -4.93 -0.31
N THR A 17 7.96 -6.19 -0.62
CA THR A 17 9.26 -6.58 -1.17
C THR A 17 9.46 -5.99 -2.56
N GLY A 18 8.42 -5.96 -3.40
CA GLY A 18 8.46 -5.33 -4.72
C GLY A 18 8.84 -3.85 -4.65
N VAL A 19 8.15 -3.07 -3.81
CA VAL A 19 8.47 -1.64 -3.59
C VAL A 19 9.89 -1.47 -3.06
N PHE A 20 10.27 -2.25 -2.04
CA PHE A 20 11.58 -2.15 -1.40
C PHE A 20 12.73 -2.44 -2.38
N LEU A 21 12.64 -3.54 -3.12
CA LEU A 21 13.67 -3.91 -4.09
C LEU A 21 13.76 -2.90 -5.23
N PHE A 22 12.63 -2.38 -5.72
CA PHE A 22 12.64 -1.39 -6.78
C PHE A 22 13.24 -0.05 -6.33
N ALA A 23 12.91 0.41 -5.12
CA ALA A 23 13.55 1.57 -4.53
C ALA A 23 15.06 1.37 -4.38
N LEU A 24 15.48 0.21 -3.87
CA LEU A 24 16.89 -0.13 -3.69
C LEU A 24 17.64 -0.08 -5.02
N VAL A 25 17.16 -0.79 -6.04
CA VAL A 25 17.80 -0.85 -7.37
C VAL A 25 17.89 0.54 -7.99
N THR A 26 16.80 1.32 -7.99
CA THR A 26 16.81 2.66 -8.60
C THR A 26 17.75 3.61 -7.89
N ILE A 27 17.87 3.53 -6.56
CA ILE A 27 18.83 4.34 -5.79
C ILE A 27 20.27 3.93 -6.14
N PHE A 28 20.57 2.63 -6.18
CA PHE A 28 21.92 2.17 -6.53
C PHE A 28 22.33 2.59 -7.95
N LEU A 29 21.43 2.52 -8.92
CA LEU A 29 21.69 2.91 -10.30
C LEU A 29 21.95 4.42 -10.47
N ASN A 30 21.42 5.25 -9.58
CA ASN A 30 21.47 6.71 -9.69
C ASN A 30 22.33 7.39 -8.62
N ARG A 31 23.05 6.61 -7.80
CA ARG A 31 23.75 7.11 -6.60
C ARG A 31 24.68 8.30 -6.86
N GLU A 32 25.39 8.29 -7.98
CA GLU A 32 26.40 9.32 -8.30
C GLU A 32 25.80 10.59 -8.93
N ILE A 33 24.57 10.49 -9.46
CA ILE A 33 23.92 11.56 -10.24
C ILE A 33 22.66 12.11 -9.57
N MET A 34 22.20 11.48 -8.49
CA MET A 34 21.01 11.91 -7.78
C MET A 34 21.23 13.26 -7.09
N PHE A 35 20.22 14.12 -7.15
CA PHE A 35 20.19 15.39 -6.45
C PHE A 35 18.88 15.55 -5.66
N PHE A 36 18.75 16.63 -4.91
CA PHE A 36 17.54 16.96 -4.18
C PHE A 36 17.11 18.38 -4.53
N ASP A 37 15.93 18.52 -5.13
CA ASP A 37 15.32 19.83 -5.41
C ASP A 37 13.80 19.78 -5.22
N ALA A 38 13.28 20.58 -4.30
CA ALA A 38 11.84 20.67 -4.02
C ALA A 38 11.16 21.81 -4.79
N ASN A 39 11.90 22.63 -5.54
CA ASN A 39 11.36 23.81 -6.21
C ASN A 39 10.60 23.42 -7.49
N PRO A 40 9.27 23.68 -7.58
CA PRO A 40 8.49 23.30 -8.76
C PRO A 40 8.92 24.01 -10.05
N LYS A 41 9.58 25.18 -9.95
CA LYS A 41 10.02 25.94 -11.13
C LYS A 41 11.15 25.23 -11.89
N THR A 42 12.03 24.54 -11.19
CA THR A 42 13.20 23.84 -11.74
C THR A 42 12.92 22.37 -12.05
N THR A 43 11.79 21.83 -11.56
CA THR A 43 11.43 20.41 -11.63
C THR A 43 10.15 20.13 -12.44
N SER A 44 9.60 21.17 -13.08
CA SER A 44 8.53 21.07 -14.07
C SER A 44 9.01 20.28 -15.31
N PRO A 45 8.19 19.40 -15.90
CA PRO A 45 6.75 19.19 -15.64
C PRO A 45 6.45 18.11 -14.59
N PHE A 46 7.46 17.40 -14.09
CA PHE A 46 7.28 16.21 -13.24
C PHE A 46 6.83 16.55 -11.80
N ASN A 47 7.30 17.67 -11.26
CA ASN A 47 6.72 18.30 -10.08
C ASN A 47 5.57 19.22 -10.52
N PRO A 48 4.33 19.11 -9.99
CA PRO A 48 3.92 18.32 -8.81
C PRO A 48 3.18 17.00 -9.11
N ILE A 49 3.22 16.50 -10.35
CA ILE A 49 2.42 15.33 -10.77
C ILE A 49 2.71 14.10 -9.91
N PHE A 50 3.99 13.73 -9.71
CA PHE A 50 4.37 12.56 -8.91
C PHE A 50 3.93 12.67 -7.43
N PRO A 51 4.26 13.76 -6.71
CA PRO A 51 3.78 13.99 -5.34
C PRO A 51 2.26 13.93 -5.20
N ILE A 52 1.52 14.63 -6.08
CA ILE A 52 0.06 14.67 -6.03
C ILE A 52 -0.52 13.28 -6.24
N MET A 53 -0.02 12.51 -7.20
CA MET A 53 -0.45 11.13 -7.41
C MET A 53 -0.18 10.26 -6.17
N GLY A 54 0.96 10.48 -5.50
CA GLY A 54 1.28 9.82 -4.23
C GLY A 54 0.26 10.11 -3.13
N LEU A 55 -0.24 11.35 -3.03
CA LEU A 55 -1.27 11.72 -2.05
C LEU A 55 -2.67 11.19 -2.41
N ILE A 56 -3.00 11.20 -3.71
CA ILE A 56 -4.26 10.65 -4.23
C ILE A 56 -4.35 9.15 -3.93
N THR A 57 -3.28 8.40 -4.16
CA THR A 57 -3.24 6.95 -3.94
C THR A 57 -3.35 6.57 -2.47
N ILE A 58 -2.74 7.32 -1.54
CA ILE A 58 -2.95 7.15 -0.09
C ILE A 58 -4.43 7.38 0.27
N SER A 59 -5.01 8.48 -0.22
CA SER A 59 -6.40 8.85 0.06
C SER A 59 -7.37 7.82 -0.51
N ALA A 60 -7.14 7.38 -1.75
CA ALA A 60 -7.91 6.34 -2.41
C ALA A 60 -7.80 5.01 -1.65
N SER A 61 -6.60 4.62 -1.21
CA SER A 61 -6.40 3.40 -0.41
C SER A 61 -7.31 3.36 0.81
N ILE A 62 -7.37 4.47 1.56
CA ILE A 62 -8.21 4.60 2.76
C ILE A 62 -9.70 4.57 2.38
N PHE A 63 -10.10 5.34 1.37
CA PHE A 63 -11.49 5.43 0.91
C PHE A 63 -12.03 4.09 0.44
N PHE A 64 -11.32 3.40 -0.47
CA PHE A 64 -11.76 2.11 -1.01
C PHE A 64 -11.81 1.04 0.07
N TYR A 65 -10.83 0.97 0.96
CA TYR A 65 -10.86 0.02 2.08
C TYR A 65 -12.10 0.23 2.95
N ARG A 66 -12.35 1.47 3.39
CA ARG A 66 -13.51 1.78 4.24
C ARG A 66 -14.83 1.46 3.54
N ASN A 67 -14.96 1.82 2.26
CA ASN A 67 -16.16 1.57 1.47
C ASN A 67 -16.43 0.08 1.28
N LEU A 68 -15.39 -0.71 0.96
CA LEU A 68 -15.51 -2.15 0.76
C LEU A 68 -15.82 -2.89 2.06
N ILE A 69 -15.20 -2.52 3.18
CA ILE A 69 -15.51 -3.10 4.49
C ILE A 69 -16.93 -2.75 4.94
N ALA A 70 -17.38 -1.51 4.73
CA ALA A 70 -18.74 -1.09 5.11
C ALA A 70 -19.85 -1.81 4.31
N LYS A 71 -19.53 -2.35 3.14
CA LYS A 71 -20.45 -3.13 2.29
C LYS A 71 -20.54 -4.61 2.69
N ILE A 72 -19.74 -5.07 3.64
CA ILE A 72 -19.79 -6.46 4.09
C ILE A 72 -21.07 -6.66 4.90
N ASP A 73 -21.92 -7.59 4.44
CA ASP A 73 -23.13 -7.96 5.16
C ASP A 73 -22.77 -8.61 6.51
N LYS A 74 -23.37 -8.10 7.58
CA LYS A 74 -23.19 -8.62 8.93
C LYS A 74 -23.81 -10.01 9.12
N ALA A 75 -24.83 -10.35 8.34
CA ALA A 75 -25.48 -11.66 8.37
C ALA A 75 -24.74 -12.71 7.52
N ALA A 76 -23.77 -12.31 6.70
CA ALA A 76 -23.00 -13.25 5.89
C ALA A 76 -22.15 -14.20 6.76
N SER A 77 -21.84 -15.38 6.21
CA SER A 77 -20.95 -16.35 6.85
C SER A 77 -19.53 -15.81 7.00
N ALA A 78 -18.78 -16.36 7.96
CA ALA A 78 -17.39 -15.95 8.22
C ALA A 78 -16.50 -16.07 6.97
N ASP A 79 -16.65 -17.14 6.18
CA ASP A 79 -15.87 -17.34 4.95
C ASP A 79 -16.12 -16.23 3.91
N ILE A 80 -17.38 -15.81 3.74
CA ILE A 80 -17.74 -14.71 2.82
C ILE A 80 -17.12 -13.41 3.32
N LYS A 81 -17.24 -13.12 4.62
CA LYS A 81 -16.66 -11.93 5.25
C LYS A 81 -15.13 -11.86 5.06
N ILE A 82 -14.44 -12.97 5.28
CA ILE A 82 -12.97 -13.06 5.11
C ILE A 82 -12.58 -12.87 3.64
N ASN A 83 -13.31 -13.44 2.70
CA ASN A 83 -13.04 -13.24 1.27
C ASN A 83 -13.26 -11.79 0.85
N MET A 84 -14.33 -11.13 1.32
CA MET A 84 -14.56 -9.70 1.04
C MET A 84 -13.50 -8.81 1.68
N TYR A 85 -13.07 -9.12 2.91
CA TYR A 85 -11.93 -8.47 3.55
C TYR A 85 -10.66 -8.60 2.72
N GLN A 86 -10.39 -9.80 2.20
CA GLN A 86 -9.21 -10.05 1.38
C GLN A 86 -9.21 -9.16 0.14
N SER A 87 -10.34 -9.04 -0.57
CA SER A 87 -10.47 -8.12 -1.70
C SER A 87 -10.24 -6.67 -1.29
N ALA A 88 -10.84 -6.22 -0.18
CA ALA A 88 -10.65 -4.87 0.33
C ALA A 88 -9.18 -4.58 0.68
N PHE A 89 -8.51 -5.54 1.31
CA PHE A 89 -7.11 -5.46 1.67
C PHE A 89 -6.20 -5.37 0.44
N ILE A 90 -6.40 -6.24 -0.55
CA ILE A 90 -5.58 -6.30 -1.77
C ILE A 90 -5.72 -5.01 -2.57
N ILE A 91 -6.95 -4.57 -2.87
CA ILE A 91 -7.20 -3.32 -3.62
C ILE A 91 -6.51 -2.14 -2.93
N SER A 92 -6.70 -2.06 -1.62
CA SER A 92 -6.17 -0.96 -0.83
C SER A 92 -4.64 -0.98 -0.73
N SER A 93 -4.04 -2.16 -0.67
CA SER A 93 -2.57 -2.33 -0.66
C SER A 93 -1.96 -2.05 -2.03
N ALA A 94 -2.60 -2.47 -3.12
CA ALA A 94 -2.18 -2.20 -4.49
C ALA A 94 -2.19 -0.69 -4.81
N LEU A 95 -3.15 0.07 -4.26
CA LEU A 95 -3.15 1.53 -4.40
C LEU A 95 -1.91 2.17 -3.74
N LEU A 96 -1.51 1.70 -2.55
CA LEU A 96 -0.31 2.20 -1.86
C LEU A 96 0.97 1.77 -2.56
N GLU A 97 1.05 0.51 -3.02
CA GLU A 97 2.16 0.03 -3.85
C GLU A 97 2.29 0.88 -5.12
N GLY A 98 1.18 1.10 -5.85
CA GLY A 98 1.16 1.92 -7.06
C GLY A 98 1.63 3.35 -6.80
N GLY A 99 1.17 3.98 -5.71
CA GLY A 99 1.64 5.30 -5.30
C GLY A 99 3.13 5.34 -4.98
N ALA A 100 3.64 4.30 -4.31
CA ALA A 100 5.06 4.17 -3.99
C ALA A 100 5.91 4.00 -5.25
N LEU A 101 5.59 3.01 -6.09
CA LEU A 101 6.30 2.71 -7.33
C LEU A 101 6.26 3.90 -8.29
N PHE A 102 5.12 4.59 -8.43
CA PHE A 102 5.00 5.75 -9.30
C PHE A 102 5.97 6.88 -8.91
N ASN A 103 6.11 7.15 -7.60
CA ASN A 103 7.07 8.15 -7.12
C ASN A 103 8.54 7.69 -7.25
N ILE A 104 8.81 6.39 -7.08
CA ILE A 104 10.15 5.82 -7.34
C ILE A 104 10.51 5.94 -8.83
N VAL A 105 9.55 5.72 -9.74
CA VAL A 105 9.74 5.97 -11.18
C VAL A 105 10.04 7.45 -11.44
N GLY A 106 9.32 8.36 -10.79
CA GLY A 106 9.61 9.80 -10.88
C GLY A 106 11.04 10.15 -10.47
N PHE A 107 11.52 9.57 -9.37
CA PHE A 107 12.92 9.67 -8.97
C PHE A 107 13.86 9.09 -10.04
N PHE A 108 13.58 7.87 -10.52
CA PHE A 108 14.44 7.18 -11.49
C PHE A 108 14.59 7.95 -12.81
N MET A 109 13.51 8.59 -13.28
CA MET A 109 13.51 9.36 -14.52
C MET A 109 14.20 10.73 -14.40
N THR A 110 14.14 11.35 -13.22
CA THR A 110 14.59 12.75 -13.04
C THR A 110 15.87 12.88 -12.24
N HIS A 111 16.33 11.79 -11.62
CA HIS A 111 17.39 11.75 -10.63
C HIS A 111 17.12 12.61 -9.37
N ASN A 112 15.90 13.14 -9.22
CA ASN A 112 15.53 13.99 -8.10
C ASN A 112 14.94 13.16 -6.95
N SER A 113 15.73 13.04 -5.89
CA SER A 113 15.39 12.28 -4.68
C SER A 113 14.22 12.88 -3.87
N PHE A 114 13.78 14.10 -4.19
CA PHE A 114 12.57 14.69 -3.60
C PHE A 114 11.33 13.78 -3.75
N PHE A 115 11.19 13.11 -4.90
CA PHE A 115 10.05 12.21 -5.16
C PHE A 115 10.07 10.96 -4.25
N LEU A 116 11.24 10.52 -3.78
CA LEU A 116 11.36 9.38 -2.87
C LEU A 116 10.66 9.64 -1.52
N ILE A 117 10.47 10.90 -1.10
CA ILE A 117 9.72 11.21 0.14
C ILE A 117 8.28 10.71 0.03
N PHE A 118 7.62 10.95 -1.11
CA PHE A 118 6.23 10.53 -1.35
C PHE A 118 6.14 9.02 -1.64
N GLY A 119 7.16 8.45 -2.26
CA GLY A 119 7.33 7.01 -2.40
C GLY A 119 7.43 6.31 -1.05
N ALA A 120 8.28 6.84 -0.17
CA ALA A 120 8.49 6.34 1.19
C ALA A 120 7.22 6.50 2.04
N ALA A 121 6.50 7.62 1.92
CA ALA A 121 5.23 7.81 2.61
C ALA A 121 4.23 6.70 2.24
N ASN A 122 3.99 6.47 0.94
CA ASN A 122 3.13 5.38 0.47
C ASN A 122 3.59 4.01 0.98
N PHE A 123 4.89 3.75 0.92
CA PHE A 123 5.47 2.49 1.39
C PHE A 123 5.31 2.27 2.89
N ILE A 124 5.47 3.30 3.72
CA ILE A 124 5.22 3.24 5.16
C ILE A 124 3.75 2.91 5.43
N PHE A 125 2.81 3.57 4.74
CA PHE A 125 1.39 3.23 4.84
C PHE A 125 1.11 1.78 4.43
N LEU A 126 1.80 1.27 3.40
CA LEU A 126 1.70 -0.13 2.99
C LEU A 126 2.19 -1.08 4.08
N ILE A 127 3.35 -0.83 4.69
CA ILE A 127 3.89 -1.63 5.81
C ILE A 127 2.93 -1.63 7.00
N LEU A 128 2.43 -0.46 7.40
CA LEU A 128 1.49 -0.31 8.52
C LEU A 128 0.17 -1.08 8.29
N LYS A 129 -0.17 -1.35 7.03
CA LYS A 129 -1.36 -2.11 6.66
C LYS A 129 -1.27 -3.61 6.93
N ARG A 130 -0.12 -4.13 7.36
CA ARG A 130 0.10 -5.57 7.64
C ARG A 130 -1.13 -6.25 8.26
N PRO A 131 -1.65 -7.34 7.66
CA PRO A 131 -2.81 -8.05 8.17
C PRO A 131 -2.42 -8.88 9.41
N THR A 132 -3.16 -8.67 10.49
CA THR A 132 -3.03 -9.41 11.75
C THR A 132 -4.37 -10.01 12.14
N LYS A 133 -4.35 -11.03 13.01
CA LYS A 133 -5.58 -11.65 13.54
C LYS A 133 -6.49 -10.59 14.16
N ASP A 134 -5.93 -9.74 15.02
CA ASP A 134 -6.70 -8.71 15.72
C ASP A 134 -7.36 -7.72 14.75
N LYS A 135 -6.63 -7.24 13.74
CA LYS A 135 -7.18 -6.34 12.72
C LYS A 135 -8.32 -6.99 11.93
N LEU A 136 -8.19 -8.29 11.62
CA LEU A 136 -9.22 -9.04 10.91
C LEU A 136 -10.48 -9.18 11.78
N ILE A 137 -10.32 -9.61 13.03
CA ILE A 137 -11.42 -9.81 13.99
C ILE A 137 -12.13 -8.48 14.26
N SER A 138 -11.38 -7.41 14.51
CA SER A 138 -11.96 -6.08 14.73
C SER A 138 -12.67 -5.53 13.49
N ALA A 139 -12.12 -5.72 12.29
CA ALA A 139 -12.73 -5.21 11.06
C ALA A 139 -14.01 -5.96 10.66
N LEU A 140 -14.08 -7.26 10.95
CA LEU A 140 -15.20 -8.12 10.58
C LEU A 140 -16.20 -8.37 11.72
N GLN A 141 -15.91 -7.88 12.93
CA GLN A 141 -16.69 -8.12 14.15
C GLN A 141 -16.98 -9.62 14.37
N LEU A 142 -15.99 -10.48 14.12
CA LEU A 142 -16.13 -11.93 14.24
C LEU A 142 -16.34 -12.33 15.71
N GLN A 143 -17.19 -13.34 15.93
CA GLN A 143 -17.48 -13.90 17.25
C GLN A 143 -17.01 -15.36 17.32
N TYR A 144 -16.91 -15.89 18.54
CA TYR A 144 -16.65 -17.32 18.75
C TYR A 144 -17.80 -18.17 18.16
N PRO A 145 -17.54 -19.31 17.48
CA PRO A 145 -16.26 -20.02 17.34
C PRO A 145 -15.41 -19.63 16.12
N ASP A 146 -15.88 -18.72 15.25
CA ASP A 146 -15.18 -18.37 13.99
C ASP A 146 -13.76 -17.85 14.22
N THR A 147 -13.51 -17.23 15.38
CA THR A 147 -12.19 -16.75 15.80
C THR A 147 -11.16 -17.84 16.03
N GLU A 148 -11.56 -19.05 16.46
CA GLU A 148 -10.62 -20.18 16.66
C GLU A 148 -10.09 -20.72 15.34
N SER A 149 -10.87 -20.58 14.28
CA SER A 149 -10.50 -21.06 12.96
C SER A 149 -9.37 -20.25 12.34
N LEU A 150 -9.06 -19.03 12.81
CA LEU A 150 -8.08 -18.04 12.30
C LEU A 150 -6.64 -18.26 12.83
#